data_AF-A0A6N8QKX9-F1
#
_entry.id   AF-A0A6N8QKX9-F1
#
_cell.length_a   1.000
_cell.length_b   1.000
_cell.length_c   1.000
_cell.angle_alpha   90.00
_cell.angle_beta   90.00
_cell.angle_gamma   90.00
#
_symmetry.space_group_name_H-M   'P 1'
#
loop_
_entity.id
_entity.type
_entity.pdbx_description
1 polymer ?
#
loop_
_entity_poly.entity_id
_entity_poly.type
_entity_poly.pdbx_seq_one_letter_code
_entity_poly.pdbx_strand_id
1 'polypeptide(L)'
;SRGEKLLFKISTGMVLTKLLVVAALGVSMVGMWHLYNVGSLPPLGLLVKNAIITLPFTLTSILFIQTLSPMVISYRSREKSIEVARHKALRAMNIAFGILFVTVFFYAVSFTLAMGHDEAVKAYEQNISALAIAAQFISGDGAAWVKVVSVILNIFAVMTAFFGVYLGFREATQGIVMNILRRKMPAEKINENLVQRGIMIFAILLAWSAIVLNAPVLSFTSICSPIFGMVGCLIPAWLVYKVPALHKYKGMSLYLIIVTGLLLCVSPFLAFS
;
A
#
# COMPACT_ATOMS: atom_id res chain seq x y z
N SER A 1 6.13 18.92 15.35
CA SER A 1 7.02 20.02 14.89
C SER A 1 6.34 20.90 13.81
N ARG A 2 6.74 22.15 13.57
CA ARG A 2 6.21 22.99 12.47
C ARG A 2 6.42 22.35 11.08
N GLY A 3 7.55 21.68 10.87
CA GLY A 3 7.85 20.96 9.62
C GLY A 3 6.95 19.75 9.39
N GLU A 4 6.52 19.10 10.47
CA GLU A 4 5.60 17.95 10.43
C GLU A 4 4.19 18.38 10.01
N LYS A 5 3.68 19.51 10.54
CA LYS A 5 2.39 20.08 10.11
C LYS A 5 2.40 20.51 8.64
N LEU A 6 3.51 21.08 8.16
CA LEU A 6 3.69 21.44 6.76
C LEU A 6 3.73 20.19 5.87
N LEU A 7 4.50 19.18 6.27
CA LEU A 7 4.60 17.89 5.57
C LEU A 7 3.23 17.19 5.50
N PHE A 8 2.44 17.21 6.57
CA PHE A 8 1.07 16.68 6.56
C PHE A 8 0.15 17.45 5.61
N LYS A 9 0.25 18.78 5.53
CA LYS A 9 -0.58 19.59 4.63
C LYS A 9 -0.24 19.32 3.16
N ILE A 10 1.05 19.26 2.84
CA ILE A 10 1.53 18.92 1.49
C ILE A 10 1.12 17.47 1.13
N SER A 11 1.34 16.52 2.04
CA SER A 11 0.95 15.12 1.86
C SER A 11 -0.56 14.95 1.63
N THR A 12 -1.39 15.69 2.35
CA THR A 12 -2.85 15.66 2.15
C THR A 12 -3.21 16.13 0.74
N GLY A 13 -2.62 17.23 0.26
CA GLY A 13 -2.83 17.70 -1.10
C GLY A 13 -2.41 16.66 -2.14
N MET A 14 -1.23 16.05 -1.97
CA MET A 14 -0.73 15.04 -2.91
C MET A 14 -1.62 13.78 -2.95
N VAL A 15 -2.11 13.30 -1.80
CA VAL A 15 -3.02 12.15 -1.73
C VAL A 15 -4.34 12.45 -2.43
N LEU A 16 -4.94 13.63 -2.19
CA LEU A 16 -6.20 14.03 -2.82
C LEU A 16 -6.06 14.16 -4.34
N THR A 17 -4.97 14.79 -4.81
CA THR A 17 -4.68 14.87 -6.25
C THR A 17 -4.55 13.49 -6.88
N LYS A 18 -3.83 12.56 -6.24
CA LYS A 18 -3.70 11.18 -6.73
C LYS A 18 -5.06 10.49 -6.80
N LEU A 19 -5.87 10.60 -5.76
CA LEU A 19 -7.20 9.98 -5.71
C LEU A 19 -8.09 10.52 -6.85
N LEU A 20 -8.09 11.84 -7.06
CA LEU A 20 -8.84 12.49 -8.13
C LEU A 20 -8.39 12.02 -9.51
N VAL A 21 -7.09 11.85 -9.73
CA VAL A 21 -6.54 11.36 -11.00
C VAL A 21 -6.97 9.93 -11.26
N VAL A 22 -6.85 9.04 -10.26
CA VAL A 22 -7.27 7.64 -10.39
C VAL A 22 -8.77 7.58 -10.71
N ALA A 23 -9.58 8.39 -10.03
CA ALA A 23 -11.02 8.50 -10.33
C ALA A 23 -11.28 9.02 -11.75
N ALA A 24 -10.61 10.11 -12.16
CA ALA A 24 -10.77 10.73 -13.47
C ALA A 24 -10.36 9.78 -14.60
N LEU A 25 -9.23 9.07 -14.44
CA LEU A 25 -8.80 8.04 -15.40
C LEU A 25 -9.77 6.87 -15.46
N GLY A 26 -10.29 6.42 -14.31
CA GLY A 26 -11.33 5.40 -14.26
C GLY A 26 -12.56 5.82 -15.06
N VAL A 27 -12.98 7.09 -14.96
CA VAL A 27 -14.14 7.63 -15.69
C VAL A 27 -13.82 7.82 -17.18
N SER A 28 -12.65 8.35 -17.53
CA SER A 28 -12.28 8.58 -18.94
C SER A 28 -12.17 7.27 -19.73
N MET A 29 -11.82 6.17 -19.06
CA MET A 29 -11.75 4.84 -19.68
C MET A 29 -13.12 4.23 -19.97
N VAL A 30 -14.23 4.76 -19.42
CA VAL A 30 -15.59 4.21 -19.64
C VAL A 30 -15.98 4.19 -21.11
N GLY A 31 -15.56 5.20 -21.89
CA GLY A 31 -15.82 5.25 -23.34
C GLY A 31 -15.05 4.20 -24.14
N MET A 32 -14.05 3.55 -23.54
CA MET A 32 -13.20 2.54 -24.18
C MET A 32 -13.51 1.13 -23.68
N TRP A 33 -14.61 0.92 -22.97
CA TRP A 33 -14.96 -0.39 -22.43
C TRP A 33 -15.36 -1.37 -23.52
N HIS A 34 -14.62 -2.46 -23.59
CA HIS A 34 -14.89 -3.57 -24.49
C HIS A 34 -14.98 -4.87 -23.68
N LEU A 35 -16.17 -5.47 -23.63
CA LEU A 35 -16.41 -6.71 -22.86
C LEU A 35 -15.57 -7.89 -23.34
N TYR A 36 -15.12 -7.90 -24.60
CA TYR A 36 -14.26 -8.96 -25.13
C TYR A 36 -12.83 -8.93 -24.55
N ASN A 37 -12.41 -7.82 -23.92
CA ASN A 37 -11.14 -7.75 -23.20
C ASN A 37 -11.14 -8.65 -21.96
N VAL A 38 -12.32 -8.95 -21.41
CA VAL A 38 -12.52 -9.99 -20.41
C VAL A 38 -12.59 -11.33 -21.14
N GLY A 39 -11.43 -11.94 -21.37
CA GLY A 39 -11.33 -13.25 -22.02
C GLY A 39 -12.10 -14.36 -21.27
N SER A 40 -12.11 -15.56 -21.84
CA SER A 40 -12.73 -16.72 -21.18
C SER A 40 -12.14 -16.98 -19.80
N LEU A 41 -12.98 -17.35 -18.84
CA LEU A 41 -12.52 -17.69 -17.49
C LEU A 41 -11.49 -18.84 -17.55
N PRO A 42 -10.32 -18.69 -16.93
CA PRO A 42 -9.35 -19.76 -16.86
C PRO A 42 -9.88 -20.95 -16.04
N PRO A 43 -9.26 -22.14 -16.17
CA PRO A 43 -9.61 -23.29 -15.33
C PRO A 43 -9.61 -22.92 -13.85
N LEU A 44 -10.55 -23.47 -13.07
CA LEU A 44 -10.75 -23.10 -11.65
C LEU A 44 -9.46 -23.16 -10.82
N GLY A 45 -8.61 -24.16 -11.05
CA GLY A 45 -7.32 -24.27 -10.34
C GLY A 45 -6.37 -23.10 -10.61
N LEU A 46 -6.29 -22.64 -11.86
CA LEU A 46 -5.47 -21.50 -12.24
C LEU A 46 -6.07 -20.18 -11.71
N LEU A 47 -7.40 -20.08 -11.70
CA LEU A 47 -8.12 -18.94 -11.13
C LEU A 47 -7.83 -18.80 -9.64
N VAL A 48 -7.92 -19.89 -8.87
CA VAL A 48 -7.61 -19.89 -7.43
C VAL A 48 -6.14 -19.58 -7.18
N LYS A 49 -5.21 -20.17 -7.95
CA LYS A 49 -3.77 -19.87 -7.86
C LYS A 49 -3.51 -18.38 -8.06
N ASN A 50 -4.03 -17.80 -9.14
CA ASN A 50 -3.83 -16.39 -9.48
C ASN A 50 -4.53 -15.46 -8.47
N ALA A 51 -5.70 -15.84 -7.94
CA ALA A 51 -6.37 -15.10 -6.88
C ALA A 51 -5.47 -15.02 -5.63
N ILE A 52 -4.88 -16.13 -5.20
CA ILE A 52 -3.99 -16.15 -4.01
C ILE A 52 -2.71 -15.35 -4.25
N ILE A 53 -2.14 -15.40 -5.45
CA ILE A 53 -0.95 -14.61 -5.82
C ILE A 53 -1.29 -13.11 -5.83
N THR A 54 -2.51 -12.73 -6.22
CA THR A 54 -2.93 -11.32 -6.32
C THR A 54 -3.45 -10.73 -5.00
N LEU A 55 -3.88 -11.56 -4.04
CA LEU A 55 -4.35 -11.13 -2.72
C LEU A 55 -3.46 -10.09 -2.01
N PRO A 56 -2.12 -10.24 -1.94
CA PRO A 56 -1.25 -9.28 -1.25
C PRO A 56 -1.34 -7.89 -1.89
N PHE A 57 -1.46 -7.82 -3.22
CA PHE A 57 -1.60 -6.58 -3.97
C PHE A 57 -2.94 -5.92 -3.70
N THR A 58 -4.02 -6.70 -3.72
CA THR A 58 -5.37 -6.19 -3.45
C THR A 58 -5.46 -5.63 -2.04
N LEU A 59 -4.93 -6.35 -1.05
CA LEU A 59 -4.95 -5.90 0.34
C LEU A 59 -4.10 -4.67 0.54
N THR A 60 -2.86 -4.64 0.06
CA THR A 60 -1.96 -3.47 0.22
C THR A 60 -2.42 -2.25 -0.59
N SER A 61 -3.25 -2.42 -1.61
CA SER A 61 -3.83 -1.31 -2.38
C SER A 61 -4.93 -0.55 -1.63
N ILE A 62 -5.63 -1.22 -0.71
CA ILE A 62 -6.81 -0.66 -0.02
C ILE A 62 -6.55 -0.48 1.49
N LEU A 63 -5.75 -1.37 2.09
CA LEU A 63 -5.43 -1.35 3.52
C LEU A 63 -4.02 -0.76 3.74
N PHE A 64 -3.98 0.32 4.51
CA PHE A 64 -2.75 0.95 4.96
C PHE A 64 -2.52 0.68 6.45
N ILE A 65 -1.94 -0.48 6.77
CA ILE A 65 -1.73 -0.92 8.16
C ILE A 65 -0.79 0.03 8.92
N GLN A 66 0.25 0.53 8.25
CA GLN A 66 1.28 1.38 8.84
C GLN A 66 0.74 2.73 9.36
N THR A 67 -0.40 3.22 8.85
CA THR A 67 -0.97 4.50 9.30
C THR A 67 -1.96 4.35 10.44
N LEU A 68 -2.41 3.12 10.76
CA LEU A 68 -3.41 2.88 11.79
C LEU A 68 -2.93 3.34 13.17
N SER A 69 -1.71 2.98 13.56
CA SER A 69 -1.17 3.34 14.88
C SER A 69 -0.99 4.86 15.04
N PRO A 70 -0.31 5.58 14.13
CA PRO A 70 -0.22 7.05 14.22
C PRO A 70 -1.58 7.75 14.19
N MET A 71 -2.52 7.26 13.36
CA MET A 71 -3.87 7.82 13.28
C MET A 71 -4.61 7.70 14.63
N VAL A 72 -4.63 6.50 15.21
CA VAL A 72 -5.30 6.25 16.50
C VAL A 72 -4.65 7.06 17.61
N ILE A 73 -3.32 7.15 17.65
CA ILE A 73 -2.58 7.99 18.62
C ILE A 73 -2.95 9.47 18.44
N SER A 74 -3.05 9.95 17.20
CA SER A 74 -3.43 11.34 16.89
C SER A 74 -4.85 11.67 17.37
N TYR A 75 -5.83 10.80 17.10
CA TYR A 75 -7.19 10.99 17.64
C TYR A 75 -7.21 10.88 19.17
N ARG A 76 -6.42 9.96 19.75
CA ARG A 76 -6.37 9.77 21.20
C ARG A 76 -5.78 10.96 21.94
N SER A 77 -4.78 11.63 21.36
CA SER A 77 -4.14 12.82 21.96
C SER A 77 -4.99 14.09 21.90
N ARG A 78 -5.96 14.16 20.97
CA ARG A 78 -6.85 15.33 20.80
C ARG A 78 -8.15 15.23 21.59
N GLU A 79 -8.57 14.03 21.97
CA GLU A 79 -9.88 13.79 22.58
C GLU A 79 -9.72 13.35 24.04
N LYS A 80 -10.51 13.96 24.95
CA LYS A 80 -10.49 13.63 26.38
C LYS A 80 -10.99 12.19 26.62
N SER A 81 -12.09 11.80 25.97
CA SER A 81 -12.69 10.47 26.11
C SER A 81 -12.06 9.43 25.17
N ILE A 82 -11.75 8.24 25.71
CA ILE A 82 -11.25 7.07 24.93
C ILE A 82 -12.29 6.64 23.89
N GLU A 83 -13.56 6.64 24.28
CA GLU A 83 -14.64 6.12 23.44
C GLU A 83 -14.89 7.02 22.23
N VAL A 84 -14.85 8.34 22.45
CA VAL A 84 -14.98 9.34 21.37
C VAL A 84 -13.79 9.26 20.41
N ALA A 85 -12.57 9.12 20.93
CA ALA A 85 -11.37 8.93 20.11
C ALA A 85 -11.49 7.68 19.23
N ARG A 86 -11.92 6.55 19.83
CA ARG A 86 -12.13 5.28 19.12
C ARG A 86 -13.20 5.41 18.03
N HIS A 87 -14.34 6.01 18.35
CA HIS A 87 -15.43 6.19 17.38
C HIS A 87 -15.00 7.06 16.20
N LYS A 88 -14.32 8.19 16.45
CA LYS A 88 -13.80 9.07 15.39
C LYS A 88 -12.75 8.36 14.52
N ALA A 89 -11.83 7.62 15.12
CA ALA A 89 -10.82 6.86 14.38
C ALA A 89 -11.44 5.78 13.49
N LEU A 90 -12.40 5.00 14.03
CA LEU A 90 -13.12 3.97 13.25
C LEU A 90 -13.94 4.59 12.12
N ARG A 91 -14.64 5.69 12.37
CA ARG A 91 -15.40 6.40 11.33
C ARG A 91 -14.49 6.90 10.21
N ALA A 92 -13.35 7.52 10.56
CA ALA A 92 -12.38 8.01 9.57
C ALA A 92 -11.83 6.86 8.72
N MET A 93 -11.49 5.74 9.36
CA MET A 93 -10.98 4.54 8.68
C MET A 93 -12.03 3.94 7.73
N ASN A 94 -13.28 3.81 8.16
CA ASN A 94 -14.36 3.27 7.33
C ASN A 94 -14.68 4.16 6.13
N ILE A 95 -14.67 5.49 6.30
CA ILE A 95 -14.85 6.44 5.20
C ILE A 95 -13.69 6.33 4.21
N ALA A 96 -12.44 6.33 4.71
CA ALA A 96 -11.26 6.20 3.87
C ALA A 96 -11.27 4.87 3.09
N PHE A 97 -11.61 3.76 3.77
CA PHE A 97 -11.75 2.46 3.14
C PHE A 97 -12.84 2.47 2.06
N GLY A 98 -14.02 3.05 2.32
CA GLY A 98 -15.09 3.15 1.34
C GLY A 98 -14.69 3.94 0.10
N ILE A 99 -14.04 5.10 0.28
CA ILE A 99 -13.54 5.93 -0.83
C ILE A 99 -12.49 5.16 -1.64
N LEU A 100 -11.49 4.56 -0.97
CA LEU A 100 -10.43 3.82 -1.64
C LEU A 100 -10.99 2.59 -2.37
N PHE A 101 -11.89 1.83 -1.73
CA PHE A 101 -12.53 0.68 -2.34
C PHE A 101 -13.26 1.08 -3.62
N VAL A 102 -14.17 2.07 -3.55
CA VAL A 102 -14.94 2.50 -4.73
C VAL A 102 -14.02 3.01 -5.83
N THR A 103 -13.08 3.90 -5.52
CA THR A 103 -12.22 4.51 -6.54
C THR A 103 -11.23 3.52 -7.14
N VAL A 104 -10.52 2.73 -6.33
CA VAL A 104 -9.52 1.76 -6.80
C VAL A 104 -10.20 0.61 -7.55
N PHE A 105 -11.32 0.10 -7.02
CA PHE A 105 -12.05 -0.99 -7.67
C PHE A 105 -12.65 -0.53 -9.01
N PHE A 106 -13.28 0.66 -9.04
CA PHE A 106 -13.78 1.22 -10.28
C PHE A 106 -12.66 1.42 -11.31
N TYR A 107 -11.51 1.97 -10.91
CA TYR A 107 -10.36 2.10 -11.79
C TYR A 107 -9.86 0.74 -12.30
N ALA A 108 -9.78 -0.29 -11.46
CA ALA A 108 -9.35 -1.62 -11.86
C ALA A 108 -10.31 -2.26 -12.88
N VAL A 109 -11.62 -2.14 -12.67
CA VAL A 109 -12.64 -2.60 -13.62
C VAL A 109 -12.54 -1.84 -14.93
N SER A 110 -12.48 -0.51 -14.87
CA SER A 110 -12.32 0.33 -16.06
C SER A 110 -11.09 -0.02 -16.87
N PHE A 111 -9.96 -0.22 -16.19
CA PHE A 111 -8.69 -0.55 -16.81
C PHE A 111 -8.74 -1.94 -17.46
N THR A 112 -9.34 -2.93 -16.79
CA THR A 112 -9.52 -4.29 -17.33
C THR A 112 -10.40 -4.30 -18.57
N LEU A 113 -11.43 -3.48 -18.61
CA LEU A 113 -12.35 -3.38 -19.76
C LEU A 113 -11.78 -2.56 -20.91
N ALA A 114 -10.85 -1.64 -20.65
CA ALA A 114 -10.29 -0.75 -21.66
C ALA A 114 -8.97 -1.26 -22.27
N MET A 115 -8.14 -1.99 -21.52
CA MET A 115 -6.83 -2.43 -21.96
C MET A 115 -6.84 -3.83 -22.58
N GLY A 116 -6.20 -4.00 -23.74
CA GLY A 116 -6.02 -5.31 -24.36
C GLY A 116 -5.02 -6.19 -23.61
N HIS A 117 -5.15 -7.51 -23.72
CA HIS A 117 -4.28 -8.47 -23.04
C HIS A 117 -2.79 -8.27 -23.38
N ASP A 118 -2.46 -8.08 -24.66
CA ASP A 118 -1.06 -7.94 -25.11
C ASP A 118 -0.38 -6.70 -24.53
N GLU A 119 -1.13 -5.62 -24.33
CA GLU A 119 -0.63 -4.38 -23.73
C GLU A 119 -0.40 -4.56 -22.24
N ALA A 120 -1.29 -5.28 -21.56
CA ALA A 120 -1.13 -5.62 -20.14
C ALA A 120 0.06 -6.57 -19.90
N VAL A 121 0.35 -7.49 -20.82
CA VAL A 121 1.54 -8.35 -20.74
C VAL A 121 2.82 -7.54 -20.94
N LYS A 122 2.87 -6.67 -21.96
CA LYS A 122 4.01 -5.76 -22.16
C LYS A 122 4.25 -4.86 -20.94
N ALA A 123 3.18 -4.37 -20.33
CA ALA A 123 3.23 -3.59 -19.09
C ALA A 123 3.91 -4.33 -17.95
N TYR A 124 3.49 -5.58 -17.76
CA TYR A 124 4.00 -6.47 -16.73
C TYR A 124 5.48 -6.79 -16.95
N GLU A 125 5.86 -7.16 -18.16
CA GLU A 125 7.26 -7.47 -18.52
C GLU A 125 8.19 -6.26 -18.38
N GLN A 126 7.70 -5.07 -18.73
CA GLN A 126 8.47 -3.84 -18.64
C GLN A 126 8.44 -3.20 -17.24
N ASN A 127 7.70 -3.78 -16.28
CA ASN A 127 7.54 -3.25 -14.92
C ASN A 127 7.09 -1.76 -14.91
N ILE A 128 6.23 -1.39 -15.86
CA ILE A 128 5.69 -0.03 -16.00
C ILE A 128 4.30 0.08 -15.39
N SER A 129 3.97 1.27 -14.87
CA SER A 129 2.69 1.49 -14.20
C SER A 129 1.53 1.64 -15.19
N ALA A 130 0.34 1.20 -14.78
CA ALA A 130 -0.91 1.40 -15.50
C ALA A 130 -1.18 2.87 -15.89
N LEU A 131 -0.78 3.81 -15.02
CA LEU A 131 -0.85 5.26 -15.27
C LEU A 131 0.07 5.72 -16.41
N ALA A 132 1.29 5.19 -16.47
CA ALA A 132 2.23 5.51 -17.54
C ALA A 132 1.72 5.02 -18.90
N ILE A 133 1.02 3.89 -18.91
CA ILE A 133 0.45 3.30 -20.11
C ILE A 133 -0.84 4.02 -20.53
N ALA A 134 -1.74 4.32 -19.59
CA ALA A 134 -2.95 5.09 -19.87
C ALA A 134 -2.64 6.44 -20.55
N ALA A 135 -1.50 7.06 -20.21
CA ALA A 135 -1.03 8.27 -20.87
C ALA A 135 -0.61 8.07 -22.34
N GLN A 136 -0.28 6.86 -22.78
CA GLN A 136 0.02 6.53 -24.17
C GLN A 136 -1.26 6.40 -25.02
N PHE A 137 -2.36 5.92 -24.41
CA PHE A 137 -3.67 5.79 -25.06
C PHE A 137 -4.38 7.13 -25.24
N ILE A 138 -4.01 8.15 -24.46
CA ILE A 138 -4.50 9.52 -24.65
C ILE A 138 -3.62 10.18 -25.73
N SER A 139 -3.76 9.73 -26.98
CA SER A 139 -3.01 10.23 -28.15
C SER A 139 -3.87 11.23 -28.96
N GLY A 140 -3.31 12.41 -29.27
CA GLY A 140 -3.96 13.54 -29.97
C GLY A 140 -3.27 14.89 -29.67
N ASP A 141 -3.76 16.02 -30.19
CA ASP A 141 -3.16 17.37 -29.97
C ASP A 141 -3.12 17.82 -28.48
N GLY A 142 -3.85 17.13 -27.59
CA GLY A 142 -3.76 17.28 -26.12
C GLY A 142 -2.70 16.40 -25.44
N ALA A 143 -2.02 15.50 -26.16
CA ALA A 143 -1.13 14.48 -25.61
C ALA A 143 0.13 15.04 -24.94
N ALA A 144 0.63 16.19 -25.41
CA ALA A 144 1.80 16.83 -24.81
C ALA A 144 1.50 17.30 -23.37
N TRP A 145 0.33 17.90 -23.15
CA TRP A 145 -0.13 18.31 -21.82
C TRP A 145 -0.37 17.11 -20.90
N VAL A 146 -1.01 16.06 -21.42
CA VAL A 146 -1.30 14.84 -20.65
C VAL A 146 -0.03 14.11 -20.22
N LYS A 147 1.02 14.09 -21.06
CA LYS A 147 2.32 13.52 -20.70
C LYS A 147 2.99 14.29 -19.56
N VAL A 148 2.97 15.62 -19.60
CA VAL A 148 3.52 16.47 -18.52
C VAL A 148 2.76 16.25 -17.22
N VAL A 149 1.42 16.26 -17.27
CA VAL A 149 0.56 15.98 -16.11
C VAL A 149 0.84 14.58 -15.56
N SER A 150 0.96 13.56 -16.41
CA SER A 150 1.29 12.18 -16.01
C SER A 150 2.64 12.08 -15.30
N VAL A 151 3.69 12.75 -15.80
CA VAL A 151 5.00 12.76 -15.15
C VAL A 151 4.93 13.42 -13.77
N ILE A 152 4.28 14.59 -13.66
CA ILE A 152 4.09 15.27 -12.38
C ILE A 152 3.35 14.37 -11.39
N LEU A 153 2.30 13.70 -11.84
CA LEU A 153 1.50 12.78 -11.03
C LEU A 153 2.30 11.56 -10.59
N ASN A 154 3.13 10.99 -11.46
CA ASN A 154 4.03 9.91 -11.10
C ASN A 154 5.05 10.35 -10.04
N ILE A 155 5.66 11.53 -10.19
CA ILE A 155 6.58 12.07 -9.17
C ILE A 155 5.86 12.27 -7.84
N PHE A 156 4.67 12.88 -7.83
CA PHE A 156 3.89 13.07 -6.61
C PHE A 156 3.44 11.76 -5.99
N ALA A 157 3.09 10.76 -6.82
CA ALA A 157 2.73 9.43 -6.34
C ALA A 157 3.91 8.75 -5.64
N VAL A 158 5.10 8.78 -6.25
CA VAL A 158 6.33 8.22 -5.68
C VAL A 158 6.70 8.95 -4.39
N MET A 159 6.70 10.28 -4.38
CA MET A 159 7.02 11.08 -3.20
C MET A 159 6.05 10.80 -2.04
N THR A 160 4.76 10.71 -2.33
CA THR A 160 3.73 10.44 -1.31
C THR A 160 3.85 9.03 -0.75
N ALA A 161 4.05 8.03 -1.62
CA ALA A 161 4.27 6.65 -1.20
C ALA A 161 5.55 6.52 -0.37
N PHE A 162 6.63 7.19 -0.80
CA PHE A 162 7.89 7.23 -0.08
C PHE A 162 7.71 7.83 1.30
N PHE A 163 7.18 9.05 1.44
CA PHE A 163 7.00 9.66 2.77
C PHE A 163 6.02 8.89 3.66
N GLY A 164 4.95 8.33 3.08
CA GLY A 164 3.95 7.54 3.81
C GLY A 164 4.53 6.27 4.43
N VAL A 165 5.49 5.63 3.78
CA VAL A 165 6.17 4.42 4.28
C VAL A 165 7.45 4.75 5.05
N TYR A 166 8.17 5.79 4.63
CA TYR A 166 9.48 6.17 5.19
C TYR A 166 9.42 6.48 6.68
N LEU A 167 8.35 7.13 7.16
CA LEU A 167 8.20 7.40 8.59
C LEU A 167 8.13 6.09 9.39
N GLY A 168 7.28 5.15 8.96
CA GLY A 168 7.17 3.83 9.59
C GLY A 168 8.48 3.02 9.49
N PHE A 169 9.14 3.05 8.32
CA PHE A 169 10.44 2.44 8.11
C PHE A 169 11.51 3.02 9.06
N ARG A 170 11.57 4.36 9.18
CA ARG A 170 12.54 5.06 10.02
C ARG A 170 12.32 4.72 11.48
N GLU A 171 11.07 4.77 11.95
CA GLU A 171 10.71 4.43 13.33
C GLU A 171 11.03 2.96 13.65
N ALA A 172 10.65 2.02 12.78
CA ALA A 172 10.92 0.60 12.97
C ALA A 172 12.43 0.30 12.99
N THR A 173 13.17 0.82 12.00
CA THR A 173 14.62 0.61 11.90
C THR A 173 15.35 1.26 13.07
N GLN A 174 14.96 2.48 13.46
CA GLN A 174 15.53 3.14 14.63
C GLN A 174 15.25 2.33 15.90
N GLY A 175 14.04 1.81 16.09
CA GLY A 175 13.70 0.96 17.23
C GLY A 175 14.57 -0.30 17.29
N ILE A 176 14.76 -0.98 16.15
CA ILE A 176 15.61 -2.18 16.05
C ILE A 176 17.07 -1.84 16.35
N VAL A 177 17.62 -0.83 15.68
CA VAL A 177 19.03 -0.43 15.84
C VAL A 177 19.30 0.03 17.27
N MET A 178 18.42 0.85 17.85
CA MET A 178 18.57 1.31 19.24
C MET A 178 18.48 0.17 20.24
N ASN A 179 17.59 -0.82 20.03
CA ASN A 179 17.51 -2.00 20.88
C ASN A 179 18.80 -2.84 20.81
N ILE A 180 19.39 -3.01 19.63
CA ILE A 180 20.67 -3.73 19.46
C ILE A 180 21.83 -2.95 20.10
N LEU A 181 21.91 -1.64 19.86
CA LEU A 181 22.99 -0.80 20.40
C LEU A 181 22.93 -0.72 21.93
N ARG A 182 21.74 -0.56 22.52
CA ARG A 182 21.56 -0.55 23.99
C ARG A 182 21.93 -1.86 24.66
N ARG A 183 21.89 -2.99 23.94
CA ARG A 183 22.38 -4.28 24.46
C ARG A 183 23.91 -4.38 24.47
N LYS A 184 24.61 -3.61 23.64
CA LYS A 184 26.07 -3.66 23.51
C LYS A 184 26.80 -2.49 24.15
N MET A 185 26.16 -1.34 24.30
CA MET A 185 26.75 -0.12 24.84
C MET A 185 25.74 0.65 25.71
N PRO A 186 26.20 1.36 26.75
CA PRO A 186 25.33 2.19 27.57
C PRO A 186 24.68 3.29 26.73
N ALA A 187 23.39 3.56 26.99
CA ALA A 187 22.56 4.43 26.17
C ALA A 187 23.12 5.87 26.02
N GLU A 188 23.87 6.33 27.01
CA GLU A 188 24.49 7.66 27.08
C GLU A 188 25.60 7.86 26.03
N LYS A 189 26.20 6.78 25.50
CA LYS A 189 27.23 6.84 24.45
C LYS A 189 26.64 6.75 23.04
N ILE A 190 25.33 6.53 22.91
CA ILE A 190 24.69 6.35 21.60
C ILE A 190 24.31 7.72 21.03
N ASN A 191 24.96 8.11 19.94
CA ASN A 191 24.59 9.32 19.22
C ASN A 191 23.37 9.06 18.31
N GLU A 192 22.19 9.44 18.80
CA GLU A 192 20.92 9.25 18.06
C GLU A 192 20.91 9.96 16.70
N ASN A 193 21.55 11.13 16.58
CA ASN A 193 21.64 11.84 15.30
C ASN A 193 22.47 11.07 14.26
N LEU A 194 23.55 10.42 14.69
CA LEU A 194 24.36 9.58 13.80
C LEU A 194 23.57 8.35 13.34
N VAL A 195 22.82 7.72 14.25
CA VAL A 195 21.94 6.59 13.93
C VAL A 195 20.87 7.01 12.92
N GLN A 196 20.19 8.13 13.14
CA GLN A 196 19.18 8.64 12.20
C GLN A 196 19.77 8.95 10.82
N ARG A 197 20.96 9.56 10.76
CA ARG A 197 21.64 9.86 9.50
C ARG A 197 22.07 8.57 8.78
N GLY A 198 22.54 7.58 9.52
CA GLY A 198 22.86 6.24 8.99
C GLY A 198 21.64 5.54 8.40
N ILE A 199 20.50 5.56 9.09
CA ILE A 199 19.24 4.98 8.59
C ILE A 199 18.78 5.69 7.31
N MET A 200 18.92 7.01 7.24
CA MET A 200 18.57 7.78 6.04
C MET A 200 19.45 7.41 4.85
N ILE A 201 20.78 7.34 5.03
CA ILE A 201 21.73 6.91 3.98
C ILE A 201 21.41 5.49 3.53
N PHE A 202 21.17 4.57 4.47
CA PHE A 202 20.80 3.19 4.18
C PHE A 202 19.50 3.11 3.36
N ALA A 203 18.47 3.90 3.72
CA ALA A 203 17.21 3.94 2.96
C ALA A 203 17.42 4.41 1.52
N ILE A 204 18.25 5.44 1.31
CA ILE A 204 18.57 5.97 -0.02
C ILE A 204 19.33 4.93 -0.84
N LEU A 205 20.36 4.30 -0.25
CA LEU A 205 21.14 3.26 -0.93
C LEU A 205 20.26 2.07 -1.30
N LEU A 206 19.39 1.61 -0.39
CA LEU A 206 18.47 0.51 -0.64
C LEU A 206 17.49 0.82 -1.79
N ALA A 207 16.91 2.02 -1.80
CA ALA A 207 16.03 2.46 -2.89
C ALA A 207 16.79 2.58 -4.22
N TRP A 208 18.03 3.10 -4.20
CA TRP A 208 18.86 3.22 -5.39
C TRP A 208 19.25 1.85 -5.94
N SER A 209 19.66 0.91 -5.09
CA SER A 209 19.96 -0.47 -5.48
C SER A 209 18.76 -1.16 -6.11
N ALA A 210 17.55 -0.95 -5.58
CA ALA A 210 16.34 -1.52 -6.17
C ALA A 210 16.09 -1.02 -7.61
N ILE A 211 16.39 0.26 -7.90
CA ILE A 211 16.27 0.84 -9.24
C ILE A 211 17.36 0.31 -10.17
N VAL A 212 18.63 0.29 -9.73
CA VAL A 212 19.77 -0.17 -10.55
C VAL A 212 19.62 -1.65 -10.92
N LEU A 213 19.09 -2.47 -10.01
CA LEU A 213 18.84 -3.89 -10.26
C LEU A 213 17.53 -4.16 -11.01
N ASN A 214 16.76 -3.12 -11.36
CA ASN A 214 15.41 -3.21 -11.92
C ASN A 214 14.55 -4.25 -11.19
N ALA A 215 14.56 -4.19 -9.85
CA ALA A 215 13.91 -5.19 -9.02
C ALA A 215 12.39 -5.15 -9.27
N PRO A 216 11.77 -6.26 -9.71
CA PRO A 216 10.34 -6.29 -10.01
C PRO A 216 9.53 -6.07 -8.73
N VAL A 217 8.80 -4.96 -8.68
CA VAL A 217 8.02 -4.55 -7.50
C VAL A 217 7.00 -5.63 -7.14
N LEU A 218 6.43 -6.29 -8.17
CA LEU A 218 5.46 -7.36 -8.00
C LEU A 218 6.06 -8.57 -7.26
N SER A 219 7.28 -8.98 -7.61
CA SER A 219 7.94 -10.09 -6.93
C SER A 219 8.27 -9.73 -5.48
N PHE A 220 8.68 -8.49 -5.21
CA PHE A 220 8.97 -8.05 -3.84
C PHE A 220 7.72 -8.06 -2.95
N THR A 221 6.59 -7.55 -3.45
CA THR A 221 5.30 -7.62 -2.72
C THR A 221 4.89 -9.06 -2.44
N SER A 222 5.11 -9.97 -3.40
CA SER A 222 4.81 -11.40 -3.23
C SER A 222 5.70 -12.03 -2.16
N ILE A 223 7.01 -11.77 -2.18
CA ILE A 223 7.97 -12.28 -1.17
C ILE A 223 7.65 -11.73 0.23
N CYS A 224 7.23 -10.47 0.33
CA CYS A 224 6.84 -9.85 1.60
C CYS A 224 5.44 -10.26 2.09
N SER A 225 4.64 -10.95 1.27
CA SER A 225 3.28 -11.37 1.61
C SER A 225 3.14 -12.09 2.97
N PRO A 226 4.04 -13.01 3.37
CA PRO A 226 3.93 -13.68 4.66
C PRO A 226 4.08 -12.72 5.83
N ILE A 227 4.88 -11.65 5.68
CA ILE A 227 5.02 -10.62 6.70
C ILE A 227 3.69 -9.87 6.85
N PHE A 228 3.03 -9.52 5.75
CA PHE A 228 1.71 -8.90 5.78
C PHE A 228 0.65 -9.83 6.39
N GLY A 229 0.67 -11.13 6.06
CA GLY A 229 -0.21 -12.12 6.66
C GLY A 229 0.01 -12.27 8.16
N MET A 230 1.26 -12.34 8.62
CA MET A 230 1.58 -12.45 10.04
C MET A 230 1.22 -11.18 10.81
N VAL A 231 1.73 -10.02 10.38
CA VAL A 231 1.58 -8.76 11.13
C VAL A 231 0.17 -8.19 10.98
N GLY A 232 -0.42 -8.28 9.79
CA GLY A 232 -1.72 -7.71 9.48
C GLY A 232 -2.91 -8.58 9.90
N CYS A 233 -2.74 -9.91 9.92
CA CYS A 233 -3.86 -10.82 10.15
C CYS A 233 -3.64 -11.76 11.35
N LEU A 234 -2.58 -12.57 11.35
CA LEU A 234 -2.41 -13.65 12.33
C LEU A 234 -2.09 -13.16 13.74
N ILE A 235 -1.20 -12.17 13.89
CA ILE A 235 -0.86 -11.58 15.20
C ILE A 235 -2.09 -10.89 15.83
N PRO A 236 -2.84 -10.02 15.12
CA PRO A 236 -4.10 -9.47 15.65
C PRO A 236 -5.10 -10.57 16.01
N ALA A 237 -5.23 -11.61 15.19
CA ALA A 237 -6.14 -12.71 15.49
C ALA A 237 -5.74 -13.46 16.77
N TRP A 238 -4.45 -13.77 16.93
CA TRP A 238 -3.92 -14.37 18.15
C TRP A 238 -4.16 -13.51 19.39
N LEU A 239 -4.00 -12.19 19.27
CA LEU A 239 -4.30 -11.25 20.35
C LEU A 239 -5.79 -11.27 20.76
N VAL A 240 -6.71 -11.46 19.80
CA VAL A 240 -8.14 -11.63 20.09
C VAL A 240 -8.43 -12.89 20.91
N TYR A 241 -7.64 -13.96 20.78
CA TYR A 241 -7.77 -15.13 21.65
C TYR A 241 -7.11 -14.94 23.01
N LYS A 242 -5.96 -14.26 23.07
CA LYS A 242 -5.17 -14.12 24.30
C LYS A 242 -5.68 -13.03 25.24
N VAL A 243 -6.20 -11.93 24.73
CA VAL A 243 -6.59 -10.75 25.53
C VAL A 243 -8.11 -10.75 25.77
N PRO A 244 -8.60 -10.91 27.02
CA PRO A 244 -10.03 -11.00 27.32
C PRO A 244 -10.85 -9.80 26.81
N ALA A 245 -10.29 -8.58 26.88
CA ALA A 245 -10.93 -7.35 26.39
C ALA A 245 -11.23 -7.36 24.88
N LEU A 246 -10.53 -8.21 24.11
CA LEU A 246 -10.71 -8.36 22.66
C LEU A 246 -11.62 -9.53 22.30
N HIS A 247 -12.03 -10.38 23.25
CA HIS A 247 -12.86 -11.56 22.97
C HIS A 247 -14.21 -11.21 22.34
N LYS A 248 -14.69 -9.96 22.50
CA LYS A 248 -15.85 -9.43 21.79
C LYS A 248 -15.73 -9.42 20.26
N TYR A 249 -14.52 -9.56 19.71
CA TYR A 249 -14.26 -9.67 18.27
C TYR A 249 -14.17 -11.13 17.78
N LYS A 250 -14.42 -12.11 18.65
CA LYS A 250 -14.57 -13.51 18.24
C LYS A 250 -15.84 -13.67 17.41
N GLY A 251 -15.72 -14.25 16.22
CA GLY A 251 -16.83 -14.47 15.31
C GLY A 251 -16.36 -14.85 13.91
N MET A 252 -17.29 -14.89 12.95
CA MET A 252 -17.02 -15.27 11.56
C MET A 252 -15.93 -14.39 10.91
N SER A 253 -15.95 -13.08 11.19
CA SER A 253 -14.95 -12.14 10.67
C SER A 253 -13.52 -12.48 11.12
N LEU A 254 -13.35 -13.01 12.34
CA LEU A 254 -12.03 -13.43 12.83
C LEU A 254 -11.49 -14.63 12.05
N TYR A 255 -12.35 -15.61 11.74
CA TYR A 255 -11.97 -16.76 10.91
C TYR A 255 -11.56 -16.34 9.50
N LEU A 256 -12.29 -15.41 8.88
CA LEU A 256 -11.91 -14.85 7.58
C LEU A 256 -10.52 -14.19 7.62
N ILE A 257 -10.21 -13.45 8.69
CA ILE A 257 -8.88 -12.84 8.88
C ILE A 257 -7.80 -13.91 9.00
N ILE A 258 -8.04 -14.98 9.76
CA ILE A 258 -7.08 -16.09 9.92
C ILE A 258 -6.83 -16.77 8.58
N VAL A 259 -7.89 -17.14 7.85
CA VAL A 259 -7.77 -17.76 6.52
C VAL A 259 -7.02 -16.86 5.55
N THR A 260 -7.36 -15.57 5.51
CA THR A 260 -6.66 -14.59 4.67
C THR A 260 -5.18 -14.51 5.03
N GLY A 261 -4.85 -14.48 6.34
CA GLY A 261 -3.48 -14.49 6.82
C GLY A 261 -2.68 -15.72 6.38
N LEU A 262 -3.30 -16.91 6.43
CA LEU A 262 -2.70 -18.14 5.95
C LEU A 262 -2.48 -18.12 4.43
N LEU A 263 -3.47 -17.67 3.66
CA LEU A 263 -3.36 -17.54 2.21
C LEU A 263 -2.23 -16.59 1.81
N LEU A 264 -2.06 -15.47 2.54
CA LEU A 264 -0.94 -14.56 2.33
C LEU A 264 0.41 -15.21 2.64
N CYS A 265 0.50 -16.05 3.66
CA CYS A 265 1.73 -16.80 3.94
C CYS A 265 2.06 -17.83 2.86
N VAL A 266 1.05 -18.41 2.21
CA VAL A 266 1.22 -19.40 1.14
C VAL A 266 1.48 -18.77 -0.23
N SER A 267 1.03 -17.53 -0.45
CA SER A 267 1.10 -16.79 -1.71
C SER A 267 2.47 -16.83 -2.42
N PRO A 268 3.63 -16.59 -1.76
CA PRO A 268 4.93 -16.66 -2.45
C PRO A 268 5.25 -18.05 -2.96
N PHE A 269 4.89 -19.10 -2.23
CA PHE A 269 5.18 -20.47 -2.66
C PHE A 269 4.43 -20.82 -3.95
N LEU A 270 3.22 -20.29 -4.13
CA LEU A 270 2.45 -20.45 -5.38
C LEU A 270 2.96 -19.53 -6.49
N ALA A 271 3.47 -18.35 -6.15
CA ALA A 271 4.00 -17.40 -7.13
C ALA A 271 5.32 -17.88 -7.76
N PHE A 272 6.14 -18.62 -7.00
CA PHE A 272 7.46 -19.11 -7.43
C PHE A 272 7.50 -20.63 -7.68
N SER A 273 6.35 -21.31 -7.72
CA SER A 273 6.18 -22.71 -8.17
C SER A 273 5.67 -22.81 -9.61
#